data_AF-A0A8D4BBJ8-F1
#
_entry.id   AF-A0A8D4BBJ8-F1
#
_cell.length_a   1.000
_cell.length_b   1.000
_cell.length_c   1.000
_cell.angle_alpha   90.00
_cell.angle_beta   90.00
_cell.angle_gamma   90.00
#
_symmetry.space_group_name_H-M   'P 1'
#
loop_
_entity.id
_entity.type
_entity.pdbx_description
1 polymer ?
#
loop_
_entity_poly.entity_id
_entity_poly.type
_entity_poly.pdbx_seq_one_letter_code
_entity_poly.pdbx_strand_id
1 'polypeptide(L)'
;MHSYTRAESRERRRLFLKGAHQALGDNLDPRVTRRMHEIDAIAAKRGAKELAALERQTDAARDAVAAAKATVRASKWGAERSAARDALREAEKTLRRAERAYHRAEQS
;
A
#
# COMPACT_ATOMS: atom_id res chain seq x y z
N MET A 1 -2.10 4.70 6.48
CA MET A 1 -1.08 5.10 5.50
C MET A 1 -1.25 6.52 4.99
N HIS A 2 -0.20 7.33 5.10
CA HIS A 2 -0.09 8.62 4.39
C HIS A 2 0.99 8.50 3.31
N SER A 3 0.63 8.77 2.05
CA SER A 3 1.56 8.73 0.92
C SER A 3 1.95 10.16 0.54
N TYR A 4 3.06 10.65 1.12
CA TYR A 4 3.55 12.03 0.91
C TYR A 4 4.46 12.12 -0.32
N THR A 5 4.33 13.22 -1.07
CA THR A 5 5.38 13.61 -2.03
C THR A 5 6.56 14.26 -1.30
N ARG A 6 7.73 14.32 -1.95
CA ARG A 6 8.91 14.99 -1.36
C ARG A 6 8.66 16.48 -1.08
N ALA A 7 7.83 17.14 -1.90
CA ALA A 7 7.46 18.54 -1.70
C ALA A 7 6.56 18.70 -0.47
N GLU A 8 5.50 17.89 -0.37
CA GLU A 8 4.57 17.87 0.77
C GLU A 8 5.30 17.58 2.09
N SER A 9 6.21 16.60 2.13
CA SER A 9 7.00 16.30 3.33
C SER A 9 7.90 17.47 3.76
N ARG A 10 8.51 18.18 2.80
CA ARG A 10 9.34 19.36 3.08
C ARG A 10 8.50 20.53 3.59
N GLU A 11 7.35 20.78 2.96
CA GLU A 11 6.41 21.83 3.37
C GLU A 11 5.88 21.57 4.78
N ARG A 12 5.40 20.35 5.05
CA ARG A 12 4.92 19.92 6.37
C ARG A 12 6.00 20.08 7.44
N ARG A 13 7.24 19.64 7.17
CA ARG A 13 8.37 19.81 8.11
C ARG A 13 8.67 21.27 8.39
N ARG A 14 8.67 22.13 7.36
CA ARG A 14 8.88 23.57 7.51
C ARG A 14 7.77 24.21 8.35
N LEU A 15 6.51 23.85 8.11
CA LEU A 15 5.36 24.34 8.87
C LEU A 15 5.41 23.87 10.32
N PHE A 16 5.79 22.61 10.57
CA PHE A 16 5.97 22.09 11.92
C PHE A 16 7.05 22.86 12.69
N LEU A 17 8.21 23.10 12.08
CA LEU A 17 9.27 23.89 12.71
C LEU A 17 8.82 25.33 12.96
N LYS A 18 8.06 25.92 12.04
CA LYS A 18 7.47 27.26 12.22
C LYS A 18 6.50 27.27 13.41
N GLY A 19 5.59 26.30 13.50
CA GLY A 19 4.64 26.19 14.60
C GLY A 19 5.32 25.94 15.94
N ALA A 20 6.38 25.13 15.97
CA ALA A 20 7.17 24.90 17.18
C ALA A 20 7.88 26.18 17.66
N HIS A 21 8.45 26.96 16.74
CA HIS A 21 9.04 28.26 17.08
C HIS A 21 7.98 29.25 17.58
N GLN A 22 6.78 29.23 16.99
CA GLN A 22 5.68 30.08 17.43
C GLN A 22 5.15 29.71 18.81
N ALA A 23 5.09 28.41 19.12
CA ALA A 23 4.65 27.93 20.44
C ALA A 23 5.60 28.40 21.56
N LEU A 24 6.91 28.50 21.30
CA LEU A 24 7.88 29.03 22.25
C LEU A 24 7.68 30.53 22.54
N GLY A 25 7.12 31.27 21.58
CA GLY A 25 6.83 32.70 21.70
C GLY A 25 5.35 33.01 21.98
N ASP A 26 4.54 32.00 22.32
CA ASP A 26 3.11 32.10 22.59
C ASP A 26 2.28 32.80 21.50
N ASN A 27 2.70 32.65 20.22
CA ASN A 27 2.11 33.34 19.06
C ASN A 27 1.70 32.37 17.93
N LEU A 28 1.09 31.25 18.32
CA LEU A 28 0.68 30.18 17.41
C LEU A 28 -0.29 30.69 16.33
N ASP A 29 0.09 30.56 15.05
CA ASP A 29 -0.78 30.93 13.92
C ASP A 29 -1.68 29.73 13.52
N PRO A 30 -3.01 29.82 13.66
CA PRO A 30 -3.94 28.74 13.29
C PRO A 30 -3.83 28.32 11.83
N ARG A 31 -3.36 29.22 10.94
CA ARG A 31 -3.19 28.92 9.51
C ARG A 31 -2.08 27.89 9.28
N VAL A 32 -1.04 27.87 10.12
CA VAL A 32 0.05 26.89 10.03
C VAL A 32 -0.49 25.48 10.30
N THR A 33 -1.25 25.33 11.38
CA THR A 33 -1.91 24.06 11.74
C THR A 33 -2.90 23.62 10.67
N ARG A 34 -3.76 24.53 10.20
CA ARG A 34 -4.70 24.23 9.11
C ARG A 34 -3.98 23.73 7.85
N ARG A 35 -2.91 24.40 7.45
CA ARG A 35 -2.15 24.01 6.25
C ARG A 35 -1.50 22.63 6.40
N MET A 36 -1.01 22.29 7.59
CA MET A 36 -0.50 20.95 7.86
C MET A 36 -1.61 19.89 7.73
N HIS A 37 -2.81 20.16 8.27
CA HIS A 37 -3.95 19.24 8.12
C HIS A 37 -4.40 19.07 6.66
N GLU A 38 -4.34 20.13 5.85
CA GLU A 38 -4.63 20.03 4.41
C GLU A 38 -3.64 19.10 3.69
N ILE A 39 -2.35 19.21 4.01
CA ILE A 39 -1.31 18.33 3.45
C ILE A 39 -1.56 16.88 3.90
N ASP A 40 -1.84 16.66 5.18
CA ASP A 40 -2.11 15.34 5.74
C ASP A 40 -3.36 14.71 5.10
N ALA A 41 -4.42 15.48 4.88
CA ALA A 41 -5.64 15.01 4.22
C ALA A 41 -5.40 14.59 2.75
N ILE A 42 -4.57 15.33 2.02
CA ILE A 42 -4.20 14.98 0.63
C ILE A 42 -3.36 13.69 0.60
N ALA A 43 -2.37 13.60 1.48
CA ALA A 43 -1.50 12.42 1.61
C ALA A 43 -2.30 11.18 2.05
N ALA A 44 -3.28 11.33 2.93
CA ALA A 44 -4.18 10.27 3.35
C ALA A 44 -5.06 9.78 2.19
N LYS A 45 -5.64 10.68 1.38
CA LYS A 45 -6.41 10.30 0.19
C LYS A 45 -5.57 9.51 -0.81
N ARG A 46 -4.31 9.92 -1.03
CA ARG A 46 -3.38 9.21 -1.90
C ARG A 46 -3.04 7.83 -1.34
N GLY A 47 -2.74 7.76 -0.04
CA GLY A 47 -2.48 6.50 0.66
C GLY A 47 -3.66 5.54 0.56
N ALA A 48 -4.89 6.01 0.78
CA ALA A 48 -6.09 5.18 0.64
C ALA A 48 -6.25 4.61 -0.78
N LYS A 49 -5.97 5.39 -1.83
CA LYS A 49 -6.02 4.91 -3.22
C LYS A 49 -4.96 3.85 -3.51
N GLU A 50 -3.76 4.03 -2.98
CA GLU A 50 -2.67 3.07 -3.13
C GLU A 50 -2.97 1.77 -2.38
N LEU A 51 -3.49 1.86 -1.16
CA LEU A 51 -3.93 0.69 -0.38
C LEU A 51 -5.03 -0.09 -1.11
N ALA A 52 -6.05 0.60 -1.63
CA ALA A 52 -7.11 -0.03 -2.41
C ALA A 52 -6.61 -0.63 -3.74
N ALA A 53 -5.49 -0.15 -4.29
CA ALA A 53 -4.85 -0.77 -5.45
C ALA A 53 -4.13 -2.07 -5.05
N LEU A 54 -3.42 -2.08 -3.91
CA LEU A 54 -2.76 -3.25 -3.37
C LEU A 54 -3.75 -4.35 -2.94
N GLU A 55 -4.88 -3.96 -2.37
CA GLU A 55 -5.99 -4.87 -2.05
C GLU A 55 -6.49 -5.59 -3.30
N ARG A 56 -6.86 -4.83 -4.35
CA ARG A 56 -7.29 -5.39 -5.64
C ARG A 56 -6.24 -6.28 -6.28
N GLN A 57 -4.95 -5.94 -6.18
CA GLN A 57 -3.87 -6.78 -6.68
C GLN A 57 -3.77 -8.10 -5.89
N THR A 58 -3.98 -8.05 -4.57
CA THR A 58 -3.98 -9.22 -3.70
C THR A 58 -5.14 -10.14 -4.03
N ASP A 59 -6.35 -9.60 -4.24
CA ASP A 59 -7.51 -10.37 -4.64
C ASP A 59 -7.33 -11.03 -6.01
N ALA A 60 -6.83 -10.29 -7.00
CA ALA A 60 -6.49 -10.88 -8.30
C ALA A 60 -5.45 -12.02 -8.19
N ALA A 61 -4.48 -11.91 -7.27
CA ALA A 61 -3.53 -12.98 -7.02
C ALA A 61 -4.16 -14.19 -6.31
N ARG A 62 -5.15 -13.99 -5.42
CA ARG A 62 -5.93 -15.07 -4.81
C ARG A 62 -6.72 -15.83 -5.86
N ASP A 63 -7.37 -15.11 -6.78
CA ASP A 63 -8.10 -15.70 -7.91
C ASP A 63 -7.18 -16.50 -8.83
N ALA A 64 -5.97 -15.97 -9.13
CA ALA A 64 -4.98 -16.69 -9.92
C ALA A 64 -4.52 -18.01 -9.25
N VAL A 65 -4.33 -18.01 -7.92
CA VAL A 65 -4.03 -19.24 -7.17
C VAL A 65 -5.21 -20.21 -7.23
N ALA A 66 -6.45 -19.74 -7.08
CA ALA A 66 -7.63 -20.59 -7.17
C ALA A 66 -7.75 -21.23 -8.57
N ALA A 67 -7.53 -20.45 -9.63
CA ALA A 67 -7.51 -20.93 -11.01
C ALA A 67 -6.41 -21.97 -11.22
N ALA A 68 -5.17 -21.70 -10.76
CA ALA A 68 -4.07 -22.66 -10.88
C ALA A 68 -4.35 -23.97 -10.12
N LYS A 69 -4.97 -23.90 -8.94
CA LYS A 69 -5.43 -25.09 -8.20
C LYS A 69 -6.48 -25.87 -8.97
N ALA A 70 -7.42 -25.20 -9.63
CA ALA A 70 -8.40 -25.85 -10.50
C ALA A 70 -7.72 -26.56 -11.68
N THR A 71 -6.76 -25.90 -12.34
CA THR A 71 -5.97 -26.50 -13.42
C THR A 71 -5.26 -27.76 -12.96
N VAL A 72 -4.58 -27.74 -11.80
CA VAL A 72 -3.92 -28.93 -11.23
C VAL A 72 -4.90 -30.08 -10.98
N ARG A 73 -6.13 -29.79 -10.54
CA ARG A 73 -7.16 -30.81 -10.33
C ARG A 73 -7.65 -31.40 -11.65
N ALA A 74 -7.76 -30.58 -12.69
CA ALA A 74 -8.19 -30.98 -14.03
C ALA A 74 -7.08 -31.65 -14.85
N SER A 75 -5.79 -31.48 -14.50
CA SER A 75 -4.68 -32.00 -15.30
C SER A 75 -4.62 -33.51 -15.27
N LYS A 76 -4.29 -34.13 -16.41
CA LYS A 76 -3.97 -35.56 -16.49
C LYS A 76 -2.64 -35.85 -15.80
N TRP A 77 -2.47 -37.09 -15.35
CA TRP A 77 -1.23 -37.55 -14.69
C TRP A 77 0.01 -37.40 -15.58
N GLY A 78 1.18 -37.32 -14.95
CA GLY A 78 2.47 -37.19 -15.66
C GLY A 78 2.93 -35.74 -15.83
N ALA A 79 3.54 -35.44 -16.97
CA ALA A 79 4.21 -34.17 -17.24
C ALA A 79 3.26 -32.96 -17.15
N GLU A 80 2.01 -33.10 -17.61
CA GLU A 80 0.99 -32.04 -17.57
C GLU A 80 0.69 -31.60 -16.13
N ARG A 81 0.47 -32.56 -15.22
CA ARG A 81 0.26 -32.27 -13.80
C ARG A 81 1.49 -31.68 -13.12
N SER A 82 2.70 -32.04 -13.56
CA SER A 82 3.93 -31.41 -13.06
C SER A 82 3.99 -29.94 -13.43
N ALA A 83 3.78 -29.62 -14.71
CA ALA A 83 3.75 -28.24 -15.21
C ALA A 83 2.67 -27.40 -14.51
N ALA A 84 1.48 -27.96 -14.30
CA ALA A 84 0.40 -27.28 -13.57
C ALA A 84 0.77 -26.99 -12.10
N ARG A 85 1.51 -27.91 -11.43
CA ARG A 85 2.01 -27.69 -10.07
C ARG A 85 3.06 -26.60 -10.00
N ASP A 86 3.93 -26.51 -11.00
CA ASP A 86 4.93 -25.44 -11.06
C ASP A 86 4.27 -24.08 -11.29
N ALA A 87 3.26 -24.01 -12.17
CA ALA A 87 2.44 -22.81 -12.34
C ALA A 87 1.72 -22.41 -11.04
N LEU A 88 1.20 -23.37 -10.28
CA LEU A 88 0.61 -23.12 -8.96
C LEU A 88 1.63 -22.54 -7.98
N ARG A 89 2.84 -23.10 -7.91
CA ARG A 89 3.91 -22.59 -7.03
C ARG A 89 4.27 -21.14 -7.35
N GLU A 90 4.34 -20.77 -8.62
CA GLU A 90 4.61 -19.40 -9.04
C GLU A 90 3.44 -18.45 -8.68
N ALA A 91 2.20 -18.87 -8.89
CA ALA A 91 1.02 -18.11 -8.45
C ALA A 91 1.04 -17.85 -6.93
N GLU A 92 1.37 -18.88 -6.13
CA GLU A 92 1.49 -18.74 -4.68
C GLU A 92 2.65 -17.81 -4.25
N LYS A 93 3.78 -17.83 -4.96
CA LYS A 93 4.88 -16.88 -4.71
C LYS A 93 4.43 -15.45 -4.99
N THR A 94 3.68 -15.23 -6.06
CA THR A 94 3.13 -13.91 -6.40
C THR A 94 2.13 -13.44 -5.35
N LEU A 95 1.20 -14.31 -4.92
CA LEU A 95 0.26 -14.00 -3.84
C LEU A 95 0.99 -13.57 -2.56
N ARG A 96 1.99 -14.35 -2.12
CA ARG A 96 2.78 -14.01 -0.91
C ARG A 96 3.47 -12.65 -1.03
N ARG A 97 3.93 -12.25 -2.22
CA ARG A 97 4.55 -10.93 -2.44
C ARG A 97 3.50 -9.81 -2.36
N ALA A 98 2.32 -10.03 -2.96
CA ALA A 98 1.21 -9.08 -2.91
C ALA A 98 0.71 -8.87 -1.47
N GLU A 99 0.44 -9.96 -0.74
CA GLU A 99 0.01 -9.91 0.66
C GLU A 99 1.02 -9.19 1.57
N ARG A 100 2.32 -9.45 1.37
CA ARG A 100 3.38 -8.73 2.12
C ARG A 100 3.44 -7.24 1.78
N ALA A 101 3.16 -6.86 0.54
CA ALA A 101 3.10 -5.45 0.16
C ALA A 101 1.87 -4.78 0.78
N TYR A 102 0.72 -5.43 0.69
CA TYR A 102 -0.53 -4.97 1.28
C TYR A 102 -0.43 -4.81 2.80
N HIS A 103 0.03 -5.84 3.53
CA HIS A 103 0.17 -5.74 4.99
C HIS A 103 1.17 -4.68 5.44
N ARG A 104 2.27 -4.48 4.70
CA ARG A 104 3.19 -3.38 5.01
C ARG A 104 2.54 -2.02 4.81
N ALA A 105 1.72 -1.87 3.77
CA ALA A 105 0.97 -0.65 3.51
C ALA A 105 -0.09 -0.40 4.59
N GLU A 106 -0.84 -1.42 5.02
CA GLU A 106 -1.82 -1.31 6.13
C GLU A 106 -1.19 -0.86 7.44
N GLN A 107 0.03 -1.32 7.74
CA GLN A 107 0.75 -1.01 8.99
C GLN A 107 1.49 0.34 8.98
N SER A 108 1.49 1.04 7.84
CA SER A 108 2.11 2.37 7.66
C SER A 108 1.10 3.51 7.71
#